data_AF-A0A7K6UP67-F1
#
_entry.id   AF-A0A7K6UP67-F1
#
_cell.length_a   1.000
_cell.length_b   1.000
_cell.length_c   1.000
_cell.angle_alpha   90.00
_cell.angle_beta   90.00
_cell.angle_gamma   90.00
#
_symmetry.space_group_name_H-M   'P 1'
#
loop_
_entity.id
_entity.type
_entity.pdbx_description
1 polymer ?
#
loop_
_entity_poly.entity_id
_entity_poly.type
_entity_poly.pdbx_seq_one_letter_code
_entity_poly.pdbx_strand_id
1 'polypeptide(L)'
;ELRARHGLRLFTLERSCCYEALLLDEERGRLFVGAQNYLLSLALDDISQRDRKIYWPAPVEWREECNWAGKDITAECMNFVKILHPYNRTHLYACGTGAFHPVCAFVEAGQHTEELIFKLDPRRTEDGKGKSPYDPRHTAASVLVGEELYSGVATDLMGRDFTIFRSLGRRPSIRTEQHDSRWLNEPKFVAVFWVPESEDPDDDKIYFFFRETANDVGGQRSLVNKWTTFLKARLVCAVPGPDGADTHFDELRDVFLLQTRDKRNPLVYAVFSTSSSVFQGSAVCIYTMADIRRAFLGPFAHKEGPNYQWVSYQGRVPYPRPGMCPSKTFGTFGSTKDFPDEVIQFARHHPLMYNPVLPHGQRPLFLQAAVPYTFTRIVVDRVTATDGHYDPHPSLPSDMGTVLKVVSVPKESWHRMEPLLLEELQVFQVRGGSVPLQLDPPLHPLLYAGSATALAQLPLHRCGAYGKACAECCLARDPYCAWDGTACTRYVPNTKR
;
A
#
# COMPACT_ATOMS: atom_id res chain seq x y z
N GLU A 1 -0.49 -26.18 16.88
CA GLU A 1 -1.88 -25.89 17.29
C GLU A 1 -2.67 -25.14 16.22
N LEU A 2 -2.22 -23.97 15.76
CA LEU A 2 -2.94 -23.17 14.74
C LEU A 2 -3.30 -23.95 13.47
N ARG A 3 -2.36 -24.71 12.89
CA ARG A 3 -2.63 -25.57 11.71
C ARG A 3 -3.62 -26.72 12.01
N ALA A 4 -3.60 -27.24 13.24
CA ALA A 4 -4.36 -28.44 13.59
C ALA A 4 -5.78 -28.13 14.07
N ARG A 5 -6.02 -26.93 14.63
CA ARG A 5 -7.26 -26.59 15.35
C ARG A 5 -7.89 -25.25 14.97
N HIS A 6 -7.19 -24.40 14.21
CA HIS A 6 -7.61 -23.01 13.98
C HIS A 6 -7.60 -22.58 12.51
N GLY A 7 -7.62 -23.55 11.59
CA GLY A 7 -7.83 -23.28 10.17
C GLY A 7 -6.67 -22.57 9.45
N LEU A 8 -5.47 -22.53 10.04
CA LEU A 8 -4.28 -22.01 9.36
C LEU A 8 -3.86 -22.98 8.25
N ARG A 9 -3.90 -22.50 7.02
CA ARG A 9 -3.36 -23.18 5.85
C ARG A 9 -2.10 -22.49 5.38
N LEU A 10 -1.12 -23.26 4.92
CA LEU A 10 0.12 -22.73 4.38
C LEU A 10 0.38 -23.29 2.99
N PHE A 11 1.02 -22.47 2.16
CA PHE A 11 1.55 -22.85 0.86
C PHE A 11 3.03 -22.49 0.78
N THR A 12 3.84 -23.40 0.24
CA THR A 12 5.28 -23.22 0.05
C THR A 12 5.69 -23.79 -1.30
N LEU A 13 6.69 -23.17 -1.93
CA LEU A 13 7.26 -23.63 -3.19
C LEU A 13 8.75 -23.93 -3.00
N GLU A 14 9.19 -25.10 -3.47
CA GLU A 14 10.61 -25.44 -3.44
C GLU A 14 11.41 -24.50 -4.35
N ARG A 15 12.60 -24.08 -3.89
CA ARG A 15 13.54 -23.23 -4.66
C ARG A 15 12.96 -21.88 -5.13
N SER A 16 12.01 -21.34 -4.38
CA SER A 16 11.48 -19.99 -4.56
C SER A 16 11.30 -19.33 -3.19
N CYS A 17 11.19 -18.02 -3.17
CA CYS A 17 10.97 -17.22 -1.97
C CYS A 17 10.07 -16.03 -2.30
N CYS A 18 9.87 -15.20 -1.28
CA CYS A 18 9.59 -13.79 -1.45
C CYS A 18 8.21 -13.57 -2.11
N TYR A 19 7.18 -14.08 -1.43
CA TYR A 19 5.78 -13.94 -1.83
C TYR A 19 5.31 -12.53 -1.51
N GLU A 20 5.75 -11.54 -2.28
CA GLU A 20 5.62 -10.11 -1.97
C GLU A 20 4.44 -9.42 -2.67
N ALA A 21 4.00 -9.92 -3.82
CA ALA A 21 2.89 -9.35 -4.59
C ALA A 21 1.66 -10.26 -4.47
N LEU A 22 0.63 -9.81 -3.75
CA LEU A 22 -0.64 -10.53 -3.60
C LEU A 22 -1.73 -9.78 -4.37
N LEU A 23 -2.47 -10.49 -5.22
CA LEU A 23 -3.65 -9.96 -5.89
C LEU A 23 -4.82 -10.92 -5.63
N LEU A 24 -5.79 -10.44 -4.87
CA LEU A 24 -7.03 -11.15 -4.61
C LEU A 24 -8.02 -10.90 -5.75
N ASP A 25 -8.62 -11.97 -6.27
CA ASP A 25 -9.62 -11.93 -7.34
C ASP A 25 -10.84 -12.76 -6.96
N GLU A 26 -11.84 -12.08 -6.36
CA GLU A 26 -13.10 -12.69 -5.92
C GLU A 26 -13.92 -13.23 -7.09
N GLU A 27 -13.94 -12.52 -8.23
CA GLU A 27 -14.72 -12.93 -9.41
C GLU A 27 -14.27 -14.29 -9.95
N ARG A 28 -12.95 -14.55 -9.91
CA ARG A 28 -12.37 -15.83 -10.36
C ARG A 28 -12.23 -16.85 -9.23
N GLY A 29 -12.48 -16.47 -7.98
CA GLY A 29 -12.21 -17.33 -6.83
C GLY A 29 -10.73 -17.70 -6.68
N ARG A 30 -9.81 -16.79 -7.04
CA ARG A 30 -8.36 -17.05 -7.05
C ARG A 30 -7.57 -15.99 -6.28
N LEU A 31 -6.49 -16.44 -5.63
CA LEU A 31 -5.41 -15.59 -5.15
C LEU A 31 -4.23 -15.72 -6.10
N PHE A 32 -3.88 -14.64 -6.79
CA PHE A 32 -2.67 -14.59 -7.59
C PHE A 32 -1.51 -14.07 -6.78
N VAL A 33 -0.34 -14.72 -6.91
CA VAL A 33 0.85 -14.38 -6.14
C VAL A 33 2.07 -14.26 -7.03
N GLY A 34 2.79 -13.15 -6.91
CA GLY A 34 4.14 -12.98 -7.43
C GLY A 34 5.19 -13.44 -6.43
N ALA A 35 6.10 -14.29 -6.88
CA ALA A 35 7.23 -14.82 -6.11
C ALA A 35 8.52 -14.73 -6.93
N GLN A 36 9.64 -15.18 -6.36
CA GLN A 36 10.90 -15.34 -7.10
C GLN A 36 10.72 -16.38 -8.23
N ASN A 37 10.89 -15.95 -9.48
CA ASN A 37 10.78 -16.71 -10.73
C ASN A 37 9.41 -17.33 -11.01
N TYR A 38 8.40 -17.07 -10.20
CA TYR A 38 7.09 -17.71 -10.34
C TYR A 38 5.95 -16.73 -10.19
N LEU A 39 4.92 -16.93 -11.02
CA LEU A 39 3.57 -16.45 -10.79
C LEU A 39 2.71 -17.64 -10.39
N LEU A 40 1.90 -17.46 -9.37
CA LEU A 40 1.04 -18.49 -8.80
C LEU A 40 -0.42 -18.08 -8.92
N SER A 41 -1.29 -19.06 -9.13
CA SER A 41 -2.74 -18.93 -9.00
C SER A 41 -3.23 -20.01 -8.04
N LEU A 42 -3.64 -19.57 -6.86
CA LEU A 42 -4.09 -20.41 -5.75
C LEU A 42 -5.60 -20.29 -5.60
N ALA A 43 -6.27 -21.35 -5.16
CA ALA A 43 -7.71 -21.32 -4.95
C ALA A 43 -8.04 -20.62 -3.62
N LEU A 44 -9.09 -19.79 -3.59
CA LEU A 44 -9.46 -19.05 -2.37
C LEU A 44 -10.04 -19.94 -1.28
N ASP A 45 -10.67 -21.04 -1.64
CA ASP A 45 -11.22 -22.03 -0.70
C ASP A 45 -10.11 -22.73 0.08
N ASP A 46 -9.01 -23.12 -0.58
CA ASP A 46 -7.83 -23.72 0.06
C ASP A 46 -6.55 -23.42 -0.73
N ILE A 47 -5.70 -22.54 -0.19
CA ILE A 47 -4.45 -22.16 -0.88
C ILE A 47 -3.44 -23.31 -1.01
N SER A 48 -3.61 -24.39 -0.24
CA SER A 48 -2.72 -25.56 -0.29
C SER A 48 -3.09 -26.53 -1.42
N GLN A 49 -4.21 -26.30 -2.10
CA GLN A 49 -4.74 -27.19 -3.15
C GLN A 49 -4.93 -26.44 -4.47
N ARG A 50 -4.95 -27.21 -5.57
CA ARG A 50 -5.32 -26.73 -6.93
C ARG A 50 -4.51 -25.52 -7.41
N ASP A 51 -3.23 -25.52 -7.05
CA ASP A 51 -2.27 -24.49 -7.42
C ASP A 51 -1.86 -24.60 -8.89
N ARG A 52 -1.64 -23.44 -9.50
CA ARG A 52 -1.11 -23.31 -10.86
C ARG A 52 0.08 -22.40 -10.84
N LYS A 53 1.09 -22.73 -11.63
CA LYS A 53 2.39 -22.08 -11.59
C LYS A 53 2.81 -21.74 -13.01
N ILE A 54 3.25 -20.50 -13.20
CA ILE A 54 3.98 -20.08 -14.37
C ILE A 54 5.42 -19.86 -13.92
N TYR A 55 6.35 -20.59 -14.52
CA TYR A 55 7.77 -20.34 -14.33
C TYR A 55 8.20 -19.20 -15.26
N TRP A 56 8.58 -18.08 -14.68
CA TRP A 56 8.96 -16.85 -15.38
C TRP A 56 10.31 -16.32 -14.85
N PRO A 57 11.43 -17.03 -15.14
CA PRO A 57 12.76 -16.59 -14.76
C PRO A 57 13.32 -15.51 -15.70
N ALA A 58 14.39 -14.85 -15.28
CA ALA A 58 15.21 -14.05 -16.19
C ALA A 58 15.98 -14.95 -17.18
N PRO A 59 16.19 -14.51 -18.44
CA PRO A 59 17.08 -15.16 -19.40
C PRO A 59 18.49 -15.39 -18.84
N VAL A 60 19.19 -16.41 -19.34
CA VAL A 60 20.53 -16.77 -18.84
C VAL A 60 21.51 -15.63 -19.09
N GLU A 61 21.41 -14.94 -20.22
CA GLU A 61 22.30 -13.82 -20.57
C GLU A 61 22.20 -12.70 -19.53
N TRP A 62 20.99 -12.29 -19.15
CA TRP A 62 20.79 -11.24 -18.13
C TRP A 62 21.27 -11.67 -16.74
N ARG A 63 21.15 -12.95 -16.41
CA ARG A 63 21.66 -13.48 -15.14
C ARG A 63 23.19 -13.46 -15.10
N GLU A 64 23.84 -13.76 -16.21
CA GLU A 64 25.29 -13.63 -16.34
C GLU A 64 25.74 -12.17 -16.28
N GLU A 65 25.07 -11.25 -16.98
CA GLU A 65 25.33 -9.81 -16.91
C GLU A 65 25.18 -9.26 -15.49
N CYS A 66 24.12 -9.64 -14.78
CA CYS A 66 23.90 -9.29 -13.38
C CYS A 66 25.04 -9.81 -12.48
N ASN A 67 25.48 -11.04 -12.68
CA ASN A 67 26.59 -11.63 -11.94
C ASN A 67 27.93 -10.92 -12.25
N TRP A 68 28.18 -10.56 -13.52
CA TRP A 68 29.35 -9.77 -13.91
C TRP A 68 29.34 -8.36 -13.33
N ALA A 69 28.15 -7.80 -13.07
CA ALA A 69 27.99 -6.54 -12.33
C ALA A 69 28.24 -6.68 -10.81
N GLY A 70 28.61 -7.87 -10.33
CA GLY A 70 28.98 -8.13 -8.93
C GLY A 70 27.81 -8.42 -8.00
N LYS A 71 26.63 -8.75 -8.53
CA LYS A 71 25.43 -9.09 -7.77
C LYS A 71 25.37 -10.59 -7.44
N ASP A 72 24.67 -10.95 -6.37
CA ASP A 72 24.55 -12.35 -5.96
C ASP A 72 23.67 -13.16 -6.95
N ILE A 73 24.24 -14.22 -7.54
CA ILE A 73 23.55 -15.02 -8.56
C ILE A 73 22.31 -15.75 -8.05
N THR A 74 22.24 -16.03 -6.76
CA THR A 74 21.17 -16.80 -6.11
C THR A 74 20.12 -15.90 -5.45
N ALA A 75 20.55 -14.78 -4.86
CA ALA A 75 19.71 -13.88 -4.09
C ALA A 75 19.24 -12.65 -4.87
N GLU A 76 19.98 -12.20 -5.88
CA GLU A 76 19.75 -10.94 -6.59
C GLU A 76 19.47 -11.14 -8.08
N CYS A 77 20.21 -12.02 -8.77
CA CYS A 77 20.11 -12.24 -10.22
C CYS A 77 18.99 -13.23 -10.61
N MET A 78 17.79 -12.95 -10.13
CA MET A 78 16.58 -13.71 -10.40
C MET A 78 15.43 -12.74 -10.73
N ASN A 79 14.34 -13.24 -11.30
CA ASN A 79 13.17 -12.41 -11.54
C ASN A 79 12.27 -12.40 -10.30
N PHE A 80 12.21 -11.30 -9.58
CA PHE A 80 11.29 -11.13 -8.45
C PHE A 80 10.06 -10.38 -8.94
N VAL A 81 8.90 -11.03 -8.98
CA VAL A 81 7.65 -10.36 -9.35
C VAL A 81 7.28 -9.36 -8.26
N LYS A 82 7.23 -8.07 -8.62
CA LYS A 82 6.96 -6.96 -7.69
C LYS A 82 5.58 -6.34 -7.87
N ILE A 83 4.99 -6.48 -9.07
CA ILE A 83 3.73 -5.84 -9.44
C ILE A 83 2.80 -6.88 -10.05
N LEU A 84 1.54 -6.84 -9.64
CA LEU A 84 0.48 -7.68 -10.16
C LEU A 84 -0.84 -6.93 -10.09
N HIS A 85 -1.47 -6.68 -11.24
CA HIS A 85 -2.73 -5.95 -11.36
C HIS A 85 -3.71 -6.65 -12.32
N PRO A 86 -5.02 -6.54 -12.11
CA PRO A 86 -6.01 -6.96 -13.11
C PRO A 86 -5.99 -5.97 -14.28
N TYR A 87 -5.68 -6.42 -15.49
CA TYR A 87 -5.62 -5.54 -16.67
C TYR A 87 -6.98 -5.45 -17.38
N ASN A 88 -7.60 -6.59 -17.61
CA ASN A 88 -8.94 -6.68 -18.16
C ASN A 88 -9.65 -7.95 -17.65
N ARG A 89 -10.80 -8.29 -18.23
CA ARG A 89 -11.57 -9.48 -17.84
C ARG A 89 -10.90 -10.83 -18.12
N THR A 90 -9.76 -10.87 -18.81
CA THR A 90 -9.08 -12.13 -19.15
C THR A 90 -7.59 -12.13 -18.85
N HIS A 91 -6.99 -10.96 -18.62
CA HIS A 91 -5.56 -10.78 -18.46
C HIS A 91 -5.22 -10.02 -17.18
N LEU A 92 -4.13 -10.43 -16.56
CA LEU A 92 -3.42 -9.71 -15.52
C LEU A 92 -2.19 -9.02 -16.14
N TYR A 93 -1.74 -7.95 -15.51
CA TYR A 93 -0.47 -7.30 -15.82
C TYR A 93 0.52 -7.59 -14.69
N ALA A 94 1.64 -8.24 -15.00
CA ALA A 94 2.67 -8.59 -14.03
C ALA A 94 4.01 -7.96 -14.42
N CYS A 95 4.77 -7.47 -13.43
CA CYS A 95 6.14 -7.01 -13.65
C CYS A 95 7.09 -7.55 -12.58
N GLY A 96 8.33 -7.79 -12.97
CA GLY A 96 9.39 -8.22 -12.06
C GLY A 96 10.75 -7.63 -12.39
N THR A 97 11.70 -7.86 -11.48
CA THR A 97 13.06 -7.29 -11.55
C THR A 97 13.90 -7.83 -12.70
N GLY A 98 13.56 -9.01 -13.24
CA GLY A 98 14.25 -9.65 -14.36
C GLY A 98 15.77 -9.73 -14.21
N ALA A 99 16.30 -10.04 -13.02
CA ALA A 99 17.74 -10.03 -12.73
C ALA A 99 18.41 -8.68 -13.07
N PHE A 100 17.87 -7.57 -12.55
CA PHE A 100 18.30 -6.21 -12.87
C PHE A 100 18.04 -5.80 -14.34
N HIS A 101 17.10 -6.47 -15.01
CA HIS A 101 16.51 -6.03 -16.28
C HIS A 101 14.98 -6.09 -16.13
N PRO A 102 14.34 -5.05 -15.56
CA PRO A 102 12.92 -5.07 -15.27
C PRO A 102 12.08 -5.40 -16.50
N VAL A 103 11.15 -6.34 -16.33
CA VAL A 103 10.27 -6.81 -17.40
C VAL A 103 8.84 -6.89 -16.94
N CYS A 104 7.92 -6.67 -17.88
CA CYS A 104 6.49 -6.85 -17.67
C CYS A 104 5.90 -7.83 -18.70
N ALA A 105 4.75 -8.41 -18.37
CA ALA A 105 4.02 -9.30 -19.27
C ALA A 105 2.53 -9.32 -18.93
N PHE A 106 1.72 -9.62 -19.94
CA PHE A 106 0.32 -9.96 -19.76
C PHE A 106 0.18 -11.45 -19.47
N VAL A 107 -0.59 -11.78 -18.43
CA VAL A 107 -0.87 -13.15 -18.01
C VAL A 107 -2.33 -13.45 -18.28
N GLU A 108 -2.60 -14.39 -19.16
CA GLU A 108 -3.96 -14.85 -19.45
C GLU A 108 -4.46 -15.71 -18.27
N ALA A 109 -5.55 -15.29 -17.64
CA ALA A 109 -6.10 -15.90 -16.42
C ALA A 109 -7.56 -16.36 -16.57
N GLY A 110 -8.13 -16.31 -17.79
CA GLY A 110 -9.54 -16.59 -18.04
C GLY A 110 -10.48 -15.57 -17.40
N GLN A 111 -11.78 -15.72 -17.61
CA GLN A 111 -12.80 -14.83 -17.04
C GLN A 111 -13.54 -15.46 -15.85
N HIS A 112 -13.79 -16.77 -15.87
CA HIS A 112 -14.59 -17.46 -14.86
C HIS A 112 -13.77 -18.53 -14.12
N THR A 113 -14.22 -18.91 -12.93
CA THR A 113 -13.60 -19.96 -12.08
C THR A 113 -13.45 -21.31 -12.79
N GLU A 114 -14.35 -21.62 -13.72
CA GLU A 114 -14.34 -22.85 -14.54
C GLU A 114 -13.28 -22.82 -15.64
N GLU A 115 -12.89 -21.62 -16.08
CA GLU A 115 -11.86 -21.44 -17.09
C GLU A 115 -10.48 -21.63 -16.48
N LEU A 116 -10.00 -22.85 -16.67
CA LEU A 116 -8.72 -23.34 -16.23
C LEU A 116 -7.55 -22.76 -17.06
N ILE A 117 -7.50 -21.45 -17.28
CA ILE A 117 -6.44 -20.75 -18.03
C ILE A 117 -5.52 -20.00 -17.07
N PHE A 118 -4.21 -20.24 -17.18
CA PHE A 118 -3.18 -19.47 -16.48
C PHE A 118 -1.88 -19.58 -17.28
N LYS A 119 -1.69 -18.66 -18.23
CA LYS A 119 -0.60 -18.74 -19.22
C LYS A 119 0.05 -17.38 -19.44
N LEU A 120 1.35 -17.40 -19.68
CA LEU A 120 2.14 -16.23 -20.06
C LEU A 120 2.90 -16.58 -21.34
N ASP A 121 2.86 -15.70 -22.33
CA ASP A 121 3.68 -15.80 -23.54
C ASP A 121 5.00 -15.04 -23.32
N PRO A 122 6.14 -15.73 -23.16
CA PRO A 122 7.41 -15.07 -22.89
C PRO A 122 7.88 -14.17 -24.04
N ARG A 123 7.37 -14.38 -25.27
CA ARG A 123 7.73 -13.61 -26.46
C ARG A 123 7.02 -12.25 -26.53
N ARG A 124 6.01 -12.04 -25.69
CA ARG A 124 5.23 -10.78 -25.59
C ARG A 124 5.58 -10.01 -24.32
N THR A 125 6.81 -10.15 -23.84
CA THR A 125 7.32 -9.38 -22.72
C THR A 125 7.57 -7.92 -23.13
N GLU A 126 7.30 -7.00 -22.21
CA GLU A 126 7.49 -5.57 -22.36
C GLU A 126 8.64 -5.08 -21.48
N ASP A 127 9.21 -3.93 -21.84
CA ASP A 127 10.14 -3.20 -20.97
C ASP A 127 9.43 -2.81 -19.66
N GLY A 128 10.07 -3.19 -18.56
CA GLY A 128 9.62 -2.92 -17.20
C GLY A 128 10.27 -1.67 -16.59
N LYS A 129 11.15 -0.97 -17.31
CA LYS A 129 11.77 0.27 -16.81
C LYS A 129 10.72 1.31 -16.43
N GLY A 130 10.84 1.85 -15.21
CA GLY A 130 9.86 2.80 -14.69
C GLY A 130 8.58 2.16 -14.18
N LYS A 131 8.41 0.83 -14.32
CA LYS A 131 7.27 0.06 -13.81
C LYS A 131 7.70 -0.78 -12.62
N SER A 132 8.72 -1.63 -12.78
CA SER A 132 9.32 -2.45 -11.72
C SER A 132 10.73 -1.96 -11.37
N PRO A 133 11.18 -2.09 -10.11
CA PRO A 133 12.54 -1.80 -9.73
C PRO A 133 13.51 -2.84 -10.31
N TYR A 134 14.79 -2.44 -10.39
CA TYR A 134 15.92 -3.29 -10.76
C TYR A 134 16.36 -4.19 -9.60
N ASP A 135 16.57 -3.59 -8.42
CA ASP A 135 17.00 -4.29 -7.22
C ASP A 135 15.77 -4.89 -6.48
N PRO A 136 15.79 -6.19 -6.13
CA PRO A 136 14.68 -6.81 -5.42
C PRO A 136 14.44 -6.26 -4.01
N ARG A 137 15.39 -5.54 -3.41
CA ARG A 137 15.20 -4.89 -2.10
C ARG A 137 14.47 -3.56 -2.20
N HIS A 138 14.34 -2.99 -3.40
CA HIS A 138 13.53 -1.80 -3.60
C HIS A 138 12.05 -2.15 -3.66
N THR A 139 11.27 -1.37 -2.92
CA THR A 139 9.82 -1.47 -2.96
C THR A 139 9.30 -0.85 -4.25
N ALA A 140 8.15 -1.36 -4.69
CA ALA A 140 7.38 -0.79 -5.77
C ALA A 140 5.98 -0.50 -5.23
N ALA A 141 5.49 0.71 -5.45
CA ALA A 141 4.09 1.04 -5.21
C ALA A 141 3.44 1.31 -6.55
N SER A 142 2.30 0.70 -6.84
CA SER A 142 1.65 0.86 -8.14
C SER A 142 0.14 0.68 -8.07
N VAL A 143 -0.56 1.32 -9.01
CA VAL A 143 -1.98 1.14 -9.25
C VAL A 143 -2.23 1.18 -10.76
N LEU A 144 -3.08 0.28 -11.25
CA LEU A 144 -3.52 0.27 -12.64
C LEU A 144 -4.95 0.83 -12.69
N VAL A 145 -5.14 1.91 -13.45
CA VAL A 145 -6.44 2.58 -13.59
C VAL A 145 -6.78 2.67 -15.08
N GLY A 146 -7.85 1.98 -15.48
CA GLY A 146 -8.14 1.75 -16.90
C GLY A 146 -6.99 0.99 -17.55
N GLU A 147 -6.37 1.59 -18.57
CA GLU A 147 -5.21 1.00 -19.28
C GLU A 147 -3.87 1.66 -18.89
N GLU A 148 -3.85 2.52 -17.87
CA GLU A 148 -2.66 3.29 -17.48
C GLU A 148 -2.12 2.80 -16.12
N LEU A 149 -0.82 2.49 -16.10
CA LEU A 149 -0.12 2.07 -14.89
C LEU A 149 0.61 3.25 -14.28
N TYR A 150 0.25 3.56 -13.04
CA TYR A 150 0.92 4.54 -12.19
C TYR A 150 1.83 3.79 -11.22
N SER A 151 3.11 4.14 -11.18
CA SER A 151 4.11 3.41 -10.40
C SER A 151 5.15 4.34 -9.78
N GLY A 152 5.51 4.07 -8.53
CA GLY A 152 6.58 4.73 -7.80
C GLY A 152 7.72 3.74 -7.59
N VAL A 153 8.82 3.91 -8.32
CA VAL A 153 9.95 2.97 -8.34
C VAL A 153 11.28 3.67 -8.54
N ALA A 154 12.37 2.96 -8.18
CA ALA A 154 13.71 3.30 -8.65
C ALA A 154 13.92 2.80 -10.09
N THR A 155 14.48 3.63 -10.96
CA THR A 155 14.53 3.41 -12.41
C THR A 155 15.93 3.18 -12.97
N ASP A 156 16.93 3.22 -12.11
CA ASP A 156 18.33 2.97 -12.44
C ASP A 156 18.88 1.75 -11.69
N LEU A 157 19.95 1.18 -12.25
CA LEU A 157 20.66 0.04 -11.68
C LEU A 157 21.23 0.36 -10.28
N MET A 158 21.60 1.63 -10.04
CA MET A 158 22.18 2.09 -8.78
C MET A 158 21.13 2.37 -7.70
N GLY A 159 19.84 2.45 -8.04
CA GLY A 159 18.79 2.73 -7.07
C GLY A 159 18.74 4.16 -6.55
N ARG A 160 19.13 5.14 -7.38
CA ARG A 160 19.21 6.56 -7.00
C ARG A 160 18.21 7.43 -7.77
N ASP A 161 17.79 7.01 -8.96
CA ASP A 161 16.78 7.71 -9.75
C ASP A 161 15.38 7.18 -9.43
N PHE A 162 14.75 7.78 -8.43
CA PHE A 162 13.38 7.51 -8.06
C PHE A 162 12.42 8.36 -8.87
N THR A 163 11.34 7.74 -9.33
CA THR A 163 10.31 8.46 -10.08
C THR A 163 8.92 7.98 -9.73
N ILE A 164 7.95 8.89 -9.86
CA ILE A 164 6.56 8.52 -10.11
C ILE A 164 6.35 8.51 -11.62
N PHE A 165 6.00 7.37 -12.18
CA PHE A 165 5.87 7.10 -13.59
C PHE A 165 4.43 6.74 -13.94
N ARG A 166 3.90 7.34 -15.01
CA ARG A 166 2.73 6.82 -15.71
C ARG A 166 3.19 6.20 -17.02
N SER A 167 2.82 4.96 -17.22
CA SER A 167 3.08 4.17 -18.42
C SER A 167 1.81 3.47 -18.89
N LEU A 168 1.92 2.73 -19.99
CA LEU A 168 0.80 2.10 -20.68
C LEU A 168 -0.22 3.14 -21.18
N GLY A 169 -1.27 2.63 -21.82
CA GLY A 169 -2.30 3.45 -22.45
C GLY A 169 -1.86 4.14 -23.73
N ARG A 170 -2.74 5.00 -24.25
CA ARG A 170 -2.54 5.71 -25.52
C ARG A 170 -1.80 7.04 -25.35
N ARG A 171 -1.72 7.55 -24.12
CA ARG A 171 -1.09 8.82 -23.79
C ARG A 171 0.43 8.62 -23.66
N PRO A 172 1.25 9.65 -23.98
CA PRO A 172 2.68 9.56 -23.73
C PRO A 172 2.94 9.34 -22.23
N SER A 173 3.99 8.57 -21.94
CA SER A 173 4.46 8.33 -20.59
C SER A 173 4.91 9.64 -19.92
N ILE A 174 4.61 9.78 -18.63
CA ILE A 174 4.96 10.96 -17.84
C ILE A 174 5.75 10.53 -16.61
N ARG A 175 6.74 11.35 -16.21
CA ARG A 175 7.56 11.09 -15.02
C ARG A 175 7.75 12.30 -14.12
N THR A 176 8.23 12.12 -12.90
CA THR A 176 8.68 13.25 -12.06
C THR A 176 10.02 13.80 -12.55
N GLU A 177 10.37 15.00 -12.09
CA GLU A 177 11.69 15.58 -12.31
C GLU A 177 12.80 14.66 -11.82
N GLN A 178 13.86 14.55 -12.62
CA GLN A 178 15.00 13.69 -12.35
C GLN A 178 16.06 14.47 -11.58
N HIS A 179 16.60 13.90 -10.50
CA HIS A 179 17.66 14.50 -9.69
C HIS A 179 17.30 15.88 -9.08
N ASP A 180 16.01 16.13 -8.84
CA ASP A 180 15.52 17.29 -8.10
C ASP A 180 14.89 16.84 -6.78
N SER A 181 15.65 16.96 -5.71
CA SER A 181 15.25 16.56 -4.35
C SER A 181 14.02 17.30 -3.82
N ARG A 182 13.67 18.48 -4.37
CA ARG A 182 12.41 19.16 -4.01
C ARG A 182 11.20 18.30 -4.35
N TRP A 183 11.31 17.50 -5.42
CA TRP A 183 10.27 16.58 -5.85
C TRP A 183 10.30 15.31 -5.03
N LEU A 184 11.41 14.59 -5.09
CA LEU A 184 11.60 13.29 -4.43
C LEU A 184 13.03 13.19 -3.92
N ASN A 185 13.20 12.98 -2.61
CA ASN A 185 14.52 12.85 -1.98
C ASN A 185 14.74 11.44 -1.40
N GLU A 186 15.35 10.55 -2.18
CA GLU A 186 15.54 9.14 -1.81
C GLU A 186 14.27 8.46 -1.26
N PRO A 187 13.10 8.60 -1.93
CA PRO A 187 11.84 8.12 -1.40
C PRO A 187 11.82 6.59 -1.28
N LYS A 188 11.09 6.11 -0.28
CA LYS A 188 10.62 4.73 -0.18
C LYS A 188 9.11 4.73 -0.39
N PHE A 189 8.68 4.29 -1.56
CA PHE A 189 7.27 4.19 -1.92
C PHE A 189 6.61 3.06 -1.14
N VAL A 190 5.44 3.35 -0.58
CA VAL A 190 4.68 2.44 0.30
C VAL A 190 3.39 1.99 -0.37
N ALA A 191 2.56 2.93 -0.84
CA ALA A 191 1.27 2.61 -1.46
C ALA A 191 0.84 3.67 -2.48
N VAL A 192 -0.06 3.27 -3.39
CA VAL A 192 -0.69 4.17 -4.36
C VAL A 192 -2.16 3.85 -4.45
N PHE A 193 -3.02 4.87 -4.44
CA PHE A 193 -4.46 4.69 -4.56
C PHE A 193 -5.07 5.68 -5.56
N TRP A 194 -6.05 5.20 -6.32
CA TRP A 194 -6.95 6.03 -7.10
C TRP A 194 -8.15 6.43 -6.23
N VAL A 195 -8.42 7.72 -6.14
CA VAL A 195 -9.56 8.25 -5.39
C VAL A 195 -10.30 9.26 -6.28
N PRO A 196 -11.61 9.05 -6.53
CA PRO A 196 -12.40 10.01 -7.28
C PRO A 196 -12.64 11.28 -6.48
N GLU A 197 -12.58 12.44 -7.14
CA GLU A 197 -12.75 13.74 -6.49
C GLU A 197 -14.14 14.35 -6.76
N SER A 198 -14.74 14.06 -7.92
CA SER A 198 -16.05 14.55 -8.32
C SER A 198 -16.83 13.47 -9.09
N GLU A 199 -17.96 13.83 -9.72
CA GLU A 199 -18.66 12.93 -10.67
C GLU A 199 -17.93 12.89 -12.02
N ASP A 200 -17.09 13.88 -12.29
CA ASP A 200 -16.29 13.96 -13.51
C ASP A 200 -14.98 13.17 -13.32
N PRO A 201 -14.76 12.09 -14.08
CA PRO A 201 -13.51 11.32 -13.99
C PRO A 201 -12.26 12.12 -14.35
N ASP A 202 -12.40 13.25 -15.07
CA ASP A 202 -11.27 14.13 -15.39
C ASP A 202 -10.68 14.81 -14.11
N ASP A 203 -11.42 14.82 -13.00
CA ASP A 203 -10.97 15.35 -11.69
C ASP A 203 -10.27 14.31 -10.79
N ASP A 204 -10.31 13.03 -11.17
CA ASP A 204 -9.77 11.94 -10.36
C ASP A 204 -8.28 12.13 -10.05
N LYS A 205 -7.86 11.71 -8.85
CA LYS A 205 -6.48 11.85 -8.39
C LYS A 205 -5.88 10.52 -7.99
N ILE A 206 -4.57 10.41 -8.25
CA ILE A 206 -3.73 9.31 -7.80
C ILE A 206 -2.89 9.79 -6.63
N TYR A 207 -3.13 9.20 -5.46
CA TYR A 207 -2.44 9.54 -4.22
C TYR A 207 -1.29 8.55 -3.99
N PHE A 208 -0.06 9.08 -3.95
CA PHE A 208 1.14 8.33 -3.61
C PHE A 208 1.50 8.54 -2.15
N PHE A 209 1.72 7.44 -1.43
CA PHE A 209 2.17 7.43 -0.05
C PHE A 209 3.59 6.90 0.01
N PHE A 210 4.49 7.71 0.55
CA PHE A 210 5.91 7.40 0.63
C PHE A 210 6.55 8.14 1.81
N ARG A 211 7.73 7.69 2.23
CA ARG A 211 8.63 8.43 3.11
C ARG A 211 9.88 8.82 2.33
N GLU A 212 10.56 9.86 2.75
CA GLU A 212 11.76 10.37 2.09
C GLU A 212 12.74 10.92 3.12
N THR A 213 14.02 11.02 2.76
CA THR A 213 15.03 11.63 3.64
C THR A 213 14.83 13.15 3.69
N ALA A 214 15.18 13.76 4.82
CA ALA A 214 15.06 15.21 4.98
C ALA A 214 15.85 15.94 3.87
N ASN A 215 15.21 16.91 3.22
CA ASN A 215 15.69 17.57 2.00
C ASN A 215 17.14 18.08 2.08
N ASP A 216 17.97 17.65 1.14
CA ASP A 216 19.13 18.38 0.63
C ASP A 216 18.78 19.03 -0.73
N VAL A 217 19.48 20.04 -1.22
CA VAL A 217 19.00 20.96 -2.29
C VAL A 217 19.53 20.57 -3.68
N GLY A 218 18.62 20.28 -4.64
CA GLY A 218 18.93 19.88 -6.03
C GLY A 218 18.91 21.02 -7.08
N GLY A 219 19.44 20.73 -8.29
CA GLY A 219 19.61 21.66 -9.42
C GLY A 219 18.46 21.68 -10.46
N GLN A 220 18.60 22.45 -11.56
CA GLN A 220 17.47 22.99 -12.34
C GLN A 220 17.57 22.82 -13.89
N ARG A 221 16.60 22.13 -14.58
CA ARG A 221 16.22 22.28 -16.03
C ARG A 221 14.73 21.91 -16.37
N SER A 222 14.12 22.51 -17.40
CA SER A 222 12.66 22.58 -17.74
C SER A 222 11.79 21.29 -17.76
N LEU A 223 10.45 21.47 -17.66
CA LEU A 223 9.42 20.40 -17.62
C LEU A 223 8.86 20.05 -19.02
N VAL A 224 9.33 18.96 -19.63
CA VAL A 224 8.71 18.33 -20.81
C VAL A 224 8.49 16.84 -20.50
N ASN A 225 7.28 16.31 -20.76
CA ASN A 225 6.86 14.95 -20.36
C ASN A 225 6.98 14.68 -18.86
N LYS A 226 6.74 15.71 -18.05
CA LYS A 226 6.81 15.65 -16.59
C LYS A 226 5.49 16.11 -15.97
N TRP A 227 5.21 15.67 -14.74
CA TRP A 227 3.98 16.03 -14.05
C TRP A 227 3.88 17.55 -13.86
N THR A 228 2.68 18.11 -14.04
CA THR A 228 2.40 19.53 -13.76
C THR A 228 1.48 19.72 -12.55
N THR A 229 0.92 18.62 -12.05
CA THR A 229 -0.03 18.57 -10.93
C THR A 229 0.55 17.90 -9.67
N PHE A 230 1.83 17.53 -9.70
CA PHE A 230 2.48 16.88 -8.55
C PHE A 230 2.60 17.85 -7.37
N LEU A 231 2.04 17.47 -6.24
CA LEU A 231 2.21 18.11 -4.94
C LEU A 231 2.40 17.04 -3.88
N LYS A 232 3.16 17.36 -2.82
CA LYS A 232 3.34 16.50 -1.64
C LYS A 232 3.09 17.27 -0.35
N ALA A 233 2.57 16.60 0.67
CA ALA A 233 2.35 17.14 2.00
C ALA A 233 2.85 16.13 3.05
N ARG A 234 3.36 16.61 4.18
CA ARG A 234 3.84 15.74 5.28
C ARG A 234 2.66 15.13 6.01
N LEU A 235 2.60 13.81 6.11
CA LEU A 235 1.73 13.12 7.08
C LEU A 235 2.41 13.12 8.45
N VAL A 236 1.71 13.57 9.48
CA VAL A 236 2.22 13.60 10.86
C VAL A 236 1.51 12.54 11.67
N CYS A 237 2.26 11.61 12.25
CA CYS A 237 1.77 10.70 13.28
C CYS A 237 2.59 10.93 14.54
N ALA A 238 2.02 11.59 15.54
CA ALA A 238 2.74 11.98 16.74
C ALA A 238 1.86 11.96 17.98
N VAL A 239 2.46 11.70 19.14
CA VAL A 239 1.81 11.77 20.44
C VAL A 239 2.19 13.09 21.11
N PRO A 240 1.22 13.96 21.43
CA PRO A 240 1.50 15.18 22.17
C PRO A 240 2.00 14.87 23.58
N GLY A 241 3.20 15.33 23.91
CA GLY A 241 3.80 15.17 25.23
C GLY A 241 3.26 16.18 26.26
N PRO A 242 3.35 15.87 27.56
CA PRO A 242 2.90 16.78 28.62
C PRO A 242 3.69 18.09 28.67
N ASP A 243 4.98 18.05 28.28
CA ASP A 243 5.87 19.20 28.25
C ASP A 243 5.83 19.97 26.91
N GLY A 244 4.87 19.65 26.03
CA GLY A 244 4.73 20.25 24.70
C GLY A 244 5.69 19.73 23.63
N ALA A 245 6.54 18.74 23.96
CA ALA A 245 7.36 18.02 23.00
C ALA A 245 6.62 16.78 22.47
N ASP A 246 6.36 16.77 21.16
CA ASP A 246 5.65 15.66 20.52
C ASP A 246 6.61 14.48 20.24
N THR A 247 6.12 13.26 20.48
CA THR A 247 6.84 12.04 20.08
C THR A 247 6.39 11.61 18.69
N HIS A 248 7.28 11.74 17.71
CA HIS A 248 6.99 11.48 16.30
C HIS A 248 7.28 10.04 15.85
N PHE A 249 6.43 9.54 14.96
CA PHE A 249 6.60 8.29 14.22
C PHE A 249 6.69 8.66 12.73
N ASP A 250 7.90 8.94 12.24
CA ASP A 250 8.11 9.47 10.89
C ASP A 250 8.33 8.37 9.82
N GLU A 251 8.58 7.14 10.24
CA GLU A 251 8.88 6.04 9.32
C GLU A 251 7.60 5.36 8.84
N LEU A 252 6.98 5.87 7.76
CA LEU A 252 5.83 5.22 7.13
C LEU A 252 6.20 3.79 6.67
N ARG A 253 5.36 2.81 7.00
CA ARG A 253 5.56 1.38 6.70
C ARG A 253 4.50 0.80 5.77
N ASP A 254 3.23 1.12 5.99
CA ASP A 254 2.12 0.64 5.18
C ASP A 254 0.95 1.60 5.21
N VAL A 255 0.11 1.54 4.19
CA VAL A 255 -1.12 2.32 4.10
C VAL A 255 -2.24 1.42 3.58
N PHE A 256 -3.37 1.42 4.28
CA PHE A 256 -4.58 0.74 3.89
C PHE A 256 -5.71 1.76 3.71
N LEU A 257 -6.44 1.64 2.61
CA LEU A 257 -7.54 2.53 2.27
C LEU A 257 -8.86 1.83 2.53
N LEU A 258 -9.54 2.22 3.61
CA LEU A 258 -10.85 1.70 3.97
C LEU A 258 -11.94 2.46 3.22
N GLN A 259 -12.57 1.79 2.25
CA GLN A 259 -13.67 2.36 1.48
C GLN A 259 -14.88 2.62 2.38
N THR A 260 -15.43 3.82 2.30
CA THR A 260 -16.69 4.17 2.97
C THR A 260 -17.85 4.09 1.98
N ARG A 261 -19.08 4.43 2.43
CA ARG A 261 -20.22 4.54 1.51
C ARG A 261 -19.98 5.57 0.41
N ASP A 262 -19.20 6.61 0.73
CA ASP A 262 -18.76 7.60 -0.23
C ASP A 262 -17.34 7.26 -0.71
N LYS A 263 -17.25 6.80 -1.96
CA LYS A 263 -15.97 6.44 -2.60
C LYS A 263 -14.99 7.61 -2.70
N ARG A 264 -15.46 8.86 -2.58
CA ARG A 264 -14.62 10.06 -2.56
C ARG A 264 -14.00 10.32 -1.19
N ASN A 265 -14.53 9.70 -0.14
CA ASN A 265 -14.06 9.92 1.23
C ASN A 265 -13.75 8.58 1.92
N PRO A 266 -12.79 7.81 1.41
CA PRO A 266 -12.23 6.70 2.16
C PRO A 266 -11.46 7.18 3.39
N LEU A 267 -11.29 6.28 4.36
CA LEU A 267 -10.40 6.50 5.51
C LEU A 267 -9.03 5.90 5.21
N VAL A 268 -7.97 6.69 5.45
CA VAL A 268 -6.59 6.26 5.22
C VAL A 268 -5.99 5.82 6.54
N TYR A 269 -5.81 4.51 6.71
CA TYR A 269 -5.08 3.94 7.84
C TYR A 269 -3.62 3.82 7.45
N ALA A 270 -2.72 4.34 8.28
CA ALA A 270 -1.29 4.30 8.01
C ALA A 270 -0.49 3.86 9.23
N VAL A 271 0.45 2.97 8.98
CA VAL A 271 1.38 2.44 9.97
C VAL A 271 2.67 3.21 9.91
N PHE A 272 3.12 3.69 11.07
CA PHE A 272 4.39 4.36 11.23
C PHE A 272 5.24 3.63 12.28
N SER A 273 6.56 3.68 12.11
CA SER A 273 7.51 3.35 13.16
C SER A 273 8.30 4.58 13.59
N THR A 274 8.98 4.47 14.73
CA THR A 274 10.01 5.42 15.12
C THR A 274 11.20 5.35 14.16
N SER A 275 11.92 6.46 14.03
CA SER A 275 13.19 6.55 13.29
C SER A 275 14.41 6.15 14.15
N SER A 276 14.25 6.20 15.47
CA SER A 276 15.31 5.82 16.43
C SER A 276 15.57 4.31 16.40
N SER A 277 16.85 3.95 16.36
CA SER A 277 17.28 2.55 16.55
C SER A 277 17.20 2.09 18.01
N VAL A 278 17.15 3.02 18.96
CA VAL A 278 17.13 2.74 20.41
C VAL A 278 15.69 2.60 20.91
N PHE A 279 14.82 3.51 20.49
CA PHE A 279 13.40 3.50 20.85
C PHE A 279 12.60 2.88 19.73
N GLN A 280 12.29 1.60 19.84
CA GLN A 280 11.39 0.92 18.92
C GLN A 280 9.94 1.16 19.35
N GLY A 281 9.18 1.76 18.44
CA GLY A 281 7.76 1.98 18.61
C GLY A 281 7.05 1.95 17.26
N SER A 282 5.77 1.62 17.30
CA SER A 282 4.88 1.64 16.15
C SER A 282 3.56 2.29 16.50
N ALA A 283 3.01 3.01 15.54
CA ALA A 283 1.78 3.75 15.69
C ALA A 283 0.89 3.55 14.45
N VAL A 284 -0.41 3.48 14.66
CA VAL A 284 -1.43 3.47 13.62
C VAL A 284 -2.16 4.80 13.68
N CYS A 285 -2.14 5.56 12.59
CA CYS A 285 -2.85 6.83 12.46
C CYS A 285 -3.92 6.73 11.38
N ILE A 286 -5.07 7.36 11.60
CA ILE A 286 -6.14 7.50 10.61
C ILE A 286 -6.08 8.91 10.03
N TYR A 287 -6.23 9.06 8.71
CA TYR A 287 -6.36 10.35 8.04
C TYR A 287 -7.64 10.39 7.22
N THR A 288 -8.29 11.55 7.20
CA THR A 288 -9.48 11.78 6.38
C THR A 288 -9.09 12.44 5.05
N MET A 289 -9.81 12.13 3.98
CA MET A 289 -9.60 12.82 2.70
C MET A 289 -9.89 14.32 2.80
N ALA A 290 -10.76 14.76 3.71
CA ALA A 290 -11.03 16.17 3.94
C ALA A 290 -9.78 16.91 4.48
N ASP A 291 -9.06 16.32 5.42
CA ASP A 291 -7.83 16.91 5.97
C ASP A 291 -6.68 16.87 4.95
N ILE A 292 -6.57 15.78 4.18
CA ILE A 292 -5.60 15.66 3.07
C ILE A 292 -5.85 16.77 2.04
N ARG A 293 -7.09 16.92 1.56
CA ARG A 293 -7.46 17.98 0.60
C ARG A 293 -7.21 19.37 1.17
N ARG A 294 -7.52 19.61 2.45
CA ARG A 294 -7.26 20.89 3.12
C ARG A 294 -5.77 21.24 3.10
N ALA A 295 -4.87 20.29 3.34
CA ALA A 295 -3.43 20.52 3.25
C ALA A 295 -3.00 20.89 1.82
N PHE A 296 -3.50 20.16 0.81
CA PHE A 296 -3.23 20.48 -0.61
C PHE A 296 -3.85 21.78 -1.09
N LEU A 297 -4.93 22.26 -0.46
CA LEU A 297 -5.53 23.57 -0.69
C LEU A 297 -4.87 24.71 0.11
N GLY A 298 -3.97 24.37 1.03
CA GLY A 298 -3.25 25.31 1.88
C GLY A 298 -2.10 26.06 1.20
N PRO A 299 -1.26 26.75 1.99
CA PRO A 299 -0.09 27.46 1.49
C PRO A 299 1.00 26.49 1.01
N PHE A 300 1.70 26.88 -0.05
CA PHE A 300 2.89 26.18 -0.53
C PHE A 300 4.08 26.45 0.40
N ALA A 301 4.98 25.49 0.52
CA ALA A 301 6.26 25.68 1.21
C ALA A 301 7.23 26.41 0.27
N HIS A 302 7.95 27.40 0.80
CA HIS A 302 8.88 28.22 0.05
C HIS A 302 10.20 28.41 0.78
N LYS A 303 11.27 28.59 0.01
CA LYS A 303 12.59 29.03 0.45
C LYS A 303 13.12 30.09 -0.50
N GLU A 304 13.61 31.20 0.02
CA GLU A 304 14.24 32.26 -0.79
C GLU A 304 15.60 31.81 -1.34
N GLY A 305 16.27 30.88 -0.67
CA GLY A 305 17.54 30.31 -1.09
C GLY A 305 17.89 29.02 -0.33
N PRO A 306 19.01 28.37 -0.65
CA PRO A 306 19.37 27.07 -0.07
C PRO A 306 19.54 27.12 1.45
N ASN A 307 20.08 28.23 1.97
CA ASN A 307 20.36 28.42 3.40
C ASN A 307 19.16 28.95 4.19
N TYR A 308 18.04 29.26 3.53
CA TYR A 308 16.84 29.75 4.21
C TYR A 308 16.01 28.58 4.75
N GLN A 309 15.26 28.84 5.82
CA GLN A 309 14.29 27.88 6.35
C GLN A 309 13.05 27.81 5.46
N TRP A 310 12.37 26.66 5.50
CA TRP A 310 11.08 26.52 4.84
C TRP A 310 10.05 27.42 5.54
N VAL A 311 9.40 28.29 4.77
CA VAL A 311 8.34 29.19 5.25
C VAL A 311 7.07 29.01 4.42
N SER A 312 5.94 29.47 4.95
CA SER A 312 4.70 29.56 4.18
C SER A 312 4.87 30.58 3.06
N TYR A 313 4.53 30.22 1.83
CA TYR A 313 4.52 31.16 0.71
C TYR A 313 3.41 32.21 0.89
N GLN A 314 3.80 33.49 0.95
CA GLN A 314 2.88 34.64 1.13
C GLN A 314 2.69 35.46 -0.16
N GLY A 315 3.36 35.07 -1.24
CA GLY A 315 3.23 35.76 -2.53
C GLY A 315 1.94 35.41 -3.28
N ARG A 316 1.82 35.95 -4.50
CA ARG A 316 0.66 35.66 -5.37
C ARG A 316 0.77 34.26 -5.96
N VAL A 317 -0.23 33.42 -5.70
CA VAL A 317 -0.37 32.12 -6.35
C VAL A 317 -0.97 32.32 -7.74
N PRO A 318 -0.38 31.77 -8.81
CA PRO A 318 -0.89 31.95 -10.18
C PRO A 318 -2.18 31.15 -10.40
N TYR A 319 -2.93 31.52 -11.46
CA TYR A 319 -4.20 30.90 -11.83
C TYR A 319 -4.09 30.21 -13.22
N PRO A 320 -4.63 28.98 -13.41
CA PRO A 320 -5.29 28.14 -12.41
C PRO A 320 -4.33 27.67 -11.32
N ARG A 321 -4.85 27.39 -10.12
CA ARG A 321 -4.02 27.05 -8.96
C ARG A 321 -3.18 25.79 -9.28
N PRO A 322 -1.85 25.83 -9.11
CA PRO A 322 -0.99 24.65 -9.26
C PRO A 322 -1.54 23.45 -8.47
N GLY A 323 -1.64 22.29 -9.13
CA GLY A 323 -2.27 21.08 -8.59
C GLY A 323 -3.76 20.89 -8.95
N MET A 324 -4.40 21.86 -9.59
CA MET A 324 -5.77 21.73 -10.10
C MET A 324 -5.81 20.88 -11.38
N CYS A 325 -6.79 19.97 -11.48
CA CYS A 325 -7.05 19.21 -12.69
C CYS A 325 -7.74 20.11 -13.75
N PRO A 326 -7.39 19.99 -15.04
CA PRO A 326 -8.12 20.68 -16.10
C PRO A 326 -9.53 20.09 -16.19
N SER A 327 -10.55 20.95 -16.13
CA SER A 327 -11.95 20.55 -16.19
C SER A 327 -12.62 21.15 -17.43
N LYS A 328 -13.38 20.32 -18.16
CA LYS A 328 -14.17 20.76 -19.31
C LYS A 328 -15.47 21.45 -18.90
N THR A 329 -15.91 21.26 -17.67
CA THR A 329 -17.18 21.77 -17.15
C THR A 329 -17.01 23.13 -16.49
N PHE A 330 -15.90 23.36 -15.78
CA PHE A 330 -15.62 24.62 -15.08
C PHE A 330 -14.17 25.07 -15.29
N GLY A 331 -13.93 25.87 -16.33
CA GLY A 331 -12.61 26.43 -16.60
C GLY A 331 -12.39 26.83 -18.06
N THR A 332 -11.29 27.55 -18.32
CA THR A 332 -10.85 27.93 -19.68
C THR A 332 -9.90 26.92 -20.32
N PHE A 333 -9.47 25.88 -19.59
CA PHE A 333 -8.38 24.99 -20.01
C PHE A 333 -8.89 23.56 -20.16
N GLY A 334 -8.79 23.01 -21.38
CA GLY A 334 -9.21 21.63 -21.68
C GLY A 334 -8.11 20.59 -21.40
N SER A 335 -6.87 21.03 -21.21
CA SER A 335 -5.71 20.18 -20.97
C SER A 335 -4.65 20.89 -20.12
N THR A 336 -3.80 20.13 -19.42
CA THR A 336 -2.63 20.69 -18.71
C THR A 336 -1.61 21.32 -19.65
N LYS A 337 -1.66 21.01 -20.95
CA LYS A 337 -0.83 21.65 -21.98
C LYS A 337 -1.23 23.10 -22.25
N ASP A 338 -2.45 23.48 -21.89
CA ASP A 338 -2.99 24.82 -22.12
C ASP A 338 -2.69 25.76 -20.93
N PHE A 339 -2.08 25.25 -19.86
CA PHE A 339 -1.76 26.05 -18.68
C PHE A 339 -0.66 27.09 -18.98
N PRO A 340 -0.78 28.31 -18.43
CA PRO A 340 0.24 29.34 -18.61
C PRO A 340 1.61 28.91 -18.04
N ASP A 341 2.68 29.37 -18.66
CA ASP A 341 4.06 29.07 -18.24
C ASP A 341 4.34 29.47 -16.78
N GLU A 342 3.73 30.55 -16.29
CA GLU A 342 3.85 30.99 -14.89
C GLU A 342 3.37 29.92 -13.90
N VAL A 343 2.26 29.23 -14.22
CA VAL A 343 1.71 28.14 -13.40
C VAL A 343 2.66 26.93 -13.40
N ILE A 344 3.19 26.58 -14.56
CA ILE A 344 4.13 25.45 -14.72
C ILE A 344 5.43 25.71 -13.97
N GLN A 345 5.98 26.93 -14.09
CA GLN A 345 7.19 27.32 -13.37
C GLN A 345 6.95 27.33 -11.85
N PHE A 346 5.81 27.85 -11.40
CA PHE A 346 5.47 27.86 -9.98
C PHE A 346 5.37 26.44 -9.42
N ALA A 347 4.61 25.55 -10.07
CA ALA A 347 4.41 24.16 -9.64
C ALA A 347 5.75 23.43 -9.51
N ARG A 348 6.67 23.69 -10.44
CA ARG A 348 8.00 23.09 -10.45
C ARG A 348 8.85 23.45 -9.24
N HIS A 349 8.75 24.69 -8.79
CA HIS A 349 9.55 25.23 -7.69
C HIS A 349 8.88 25.04 -6.32
N HIS A 350 7.57 24.79 -6.30
CA HIS A 350 6.77 24.63 -5.08
C HIS A 350 5.99 23.30 -5.03
N PRO A 351 6.65 22.14 -5.15
CA PRO A 351 5.97 20.85 -5.07
C PRO A 351 5.53 20.48 -3.63
N LEU A 352 6.08 21.11 -2.61
CA LEU A 352 5.81 20.81 -1.20
C LEU A 352 4.76 21.78 -0.62
N MET A 353 3.75 21.23 0.07
CA MET A 353 2.80 22.00 0.86
C MET A 353 3.39 22.34 2.24
N TYR A 354 3.10 23.55 2.74
CA TYR A 354 3.62 23.98 4.04
C TYR A 354 2.87 23.35 5.21
N ASN A 355 1.54 23.26 5.11
CA ASN A 355 0.72 22.65 6.14
C ASN A 355 0.84 21.11 6.09
N PRO A 356 1.11 20.45 7.23
CA PRO A 356 1.05 19.00 7.29
C PRO A 356 -0.40 18.51 7.30
N VAL A 357 -0.57 17.21 7.01
CA VAL A 357 -1.80 16.47 7.26
C VAL A 357 -1.68 15.85 8.65
N LEU A 358 -2.58 16.26 9.55
CA LEU A 358 -2.67 15.73 10.91
C LEU A 358 -3.64 14.53 10.96
N PRO A 359 -3.45 13.59 11.88
CA PRO A 359 -4.31 12.42 11.98
C PRO A 359 -5.65 12.82 12.58
N HIS A 360 -6.69 12.04 12.30
CA HIS A 360 -8.00 12.20 12.89
C HIS A 360 -7.89 12.09 14.42
N GLY A 361 -8.44 13.09 15.15
CA GLY A 361 -8.27 13.19 16.61
C GLY A 361 -6.89 13.70 17.06
N GLN A 362 -6.01 14.11 16.14
CA GLN A 362 -4.66 14.67 16.37
C GLN A 362 -3.72 13.75 17.19
N ARG A 363 -4.03 12.46 17.26
CA ARG A 363 -3.25 11.43 17.98
C ARG A 363 -3.32 10.10 17.22
N PRO A 364 -2.39 9.16 17.47
CA PRO A 364 -2.51 7.80 16.94
C PRO A 364 -3.74 7.09 17.50
N LEU A 365 -4.35 6.24 16.67
CA LEU A 365 -5.43 5.33 17.05
C LEU A 365 -4.90 4.22 17.98
N PHE A 366 -3.76 3.65 17.60
CA PHE A 366 -3.11 2.59 18.34
C PHE A 366 -1.61 2.84 18.39
N LEU A 367 -1.00 2.53 19.51
CA LEU A 367 0.43 2.72 19.75
C LEU A 367 0.96 1.54 20.54
N GLN A 368 2.09 1.01 20.08
CA GLN A 368 2.86 0.00 20.79
C GLN A 368 4.31 0.49 20.87
N ALA A 369 4.82 0.65 22.08
CA ALA A 369 6.19 1.06 22.34
C ALA A 369 6.84 0.08 23.33
N ALA A 370 8.18 0.06 23.36
CA ALA A 370 8.97 -0.80 24.26
C ALA A 370 8.73 -2.31 24.05
N VAL A 371 8.35 -2.70 22.84
CA VAL A 371 8.33 -4.10 22.36
C VAL A 371 9.49 -4.31 21.38
N PRO A 372 10.02 -5.53 21.22
CA PRO A 372 11.16 -5.79 20.34
C PRO A 372 10.82 -5.74 18.84
N TYR A 373 9.59 -5.37 18.49
CA TYR A 373 9.04 -5.45 17.15
C TYR A 373 8.41 -4.13 16.67
N THR A 374 8.30 -3.97 15.35
CA THR A 374 7.62 -2.82 14.72
C THR A 374 6.53 -3.29 13.77
N PHE A 375 5.46 -2.53 13.57
CA PHE A 375 4.46 -2.91 12.58
C PHE A 375 4.98 -2.74 11.14
N THR A 376 4.61 -3.66 10.26
CA THR A 376 5.03 -3.67 8.84
C THR A 376 3.89 -3.52 7.88
N ARG A 377 2.75 -4.16 8.17
CA ARG A 377 1.54 -4.09 7.35
C ARG A 377 0.32 -3.91 8.21
N ILE A 378 -0.72 -3.34 7.60
CA ILE A 378 -2.05 -3.24 8.18
C ILE A 378 -3.08 -3.56 7.13
N VAL A 379 -4.14 -4.20 7.57
CA VAL A 379 -5.37 -4.32 6.82
C VAL A 379 -6.52 -4.03 7.77
N VAL A 380 -7.62 -3.50 7.25
CA VAL A 380 -8.76 -3.10 8.06
C VAL A 380 -10.02 -3.67 7.46
N ASP A 381 -10.84 -4.30 8.30
CA ASP A 381 -12.18 -4.74 7.94
C ASP A 381 -13.21 -3.87 8.68
N ARG A 382 -14.39 -3.69 8.08
CA ARG A 382 -15.50 -2.96 8.68
C ARG A 382 -16.62 -3.92 9.03
N VAL A 383 -16.75 -4.20 10.32
CA VAL A 383 -17.67 -5.22 10.85
C VAL A 383 -18.88 -4.54 11.49
N THR A 384 -20.06 -5.11 11.24
CA THR A 384 -21.27 -4.73 11.98
C THR A 384 -21.43 -5.69 13.14
N ALA A 385 -21.51 -5.17 14.36
CA ALA A 385 -21.78 -5.90 15.60
C ALA A 385 -23.20 -5.58 16.12
N THR A 386 -23.54 -6.06 17.32
CA THR A 386 -24.86 -5.87 17.95
C THR A 386 -25.14 -4.42 18.35
N ASP A 387 -24.10 -3.68 18.70
CA ASP A 387 -24.12 -2.34 19.28
C ASP A 387 -23.62 -1.25 18.33
N GLY A 388 -23.09 -1.60 17.16
CA GLY A 388 -22.65 -0.63 16.16
C GLY A 388 -21.74 -1.20 15.09
N HIS A 389 -20.95 -0.33 14.47
CA HIS A 389 -19.91 -0.71 13.52
C HIS A 389 -18.54 -0.58 14.19
N TYR A 390 -17.70 -1.57 13.97
CA TYR A 390 -16.31 -1.61 14.45
C TYR A 390 -15.39 -1.80 13.26
N ASP A 391 -14.20 -1.21 13.36
CA ASP A 391 -13.15 -1.36 12.36
C ASP A 391 -11.99 -2.19 12.94
N PRO A 392 -12.15 -3.53 13.11
CA PRO A 392 -11.03 -4.40 13.47
C PRO A 392 -9.91 -4.24 12.43
N HIS A 393 -8.71 -3.97 12.91
CA HIS A 393 -7.54 -3.72 12.09
C HIS A 393 -6.41 -4.72 12.39
N PRO A 394 -6.45 -5.93 11.79
CA PRO A 394 -5.33 -6.85 11.83
C PRO A 394 -4.04 -6.16 11.35
N SER A 395 -3.02 -6.17 12.21
CA SER A 395 -1.72 -5.56 11.96
C SER A 395 -0.64 -6.64 12.07
N LEU A 396 0.37 -6.58 11.21
CA LEU A 396 1.51 -7.51 11.21
C LEU A 396 2.76 -6.85 11.82
N PRO A 397 3.24 -7.30 12.99
CA PRO A 397 4.59 -7.02 13.47
C PRO A 397 5.70 -7.57 12.55
N SER A 398 6.86 -6.91 12.58
CA SER A 398 7.95 -6.99 11.59
C SER A 398 8.82 -8.22 11.68
N ASP A 399 8.86 -8.89 12.82
CA ASP A 399 10.02 -9.69 13.20
C ASP A 399 9.68 -11.13 13.60
N MET A 400 8.40 -11.44 13.77
CA MET A 400 7.98 -12.77 14.21
C MET A 400 6.95 -13.42 13.29
N GLY A 401 6.49 -12.80 12.20
CA GLY A 401 5.41 -13.40 11.40
C GLY A 401 4.15 -13.63 12.25
N THR A 402 3.94 -12.77 13.24
CA THR A 402 2.76 -12.72 14.08
C THR A 402 1.69 -11.84 13.42
N VAL A 403 0.42 -12.14 13.67
CA VAL A 403 -0.72 -11.26 13.34
C VAL A 403 -1.32 -10.78 14.66
N LEU A 404 -1.41 -9.47 14.84
CA LEU A 404 -2.13 -8.84 15.94
C LEU A 404 -3.51 -8.42 15.45
N LYS A 405 -4.57 -8.91 16.10
CA LYS A 405 -5.94 -8.47 15.84
C LYS A 405 -6.31 -7.42 16.88
N VAL A 406 -6.48 -6.18 16.46
CA VAL A 406 -6.81 -5.05 17.35
C VAL A 406 -8.13 -4.43 16.92
N VAL A 407 -8.95 -4.02 17.88
CA VAL A 407 -10.18 -3.24 17.66
C VAL A 407 -10.09 -1.97 18.47
N SER A 408 -10.54 -0.86 17.90
CA SER A 408 -10.68 0.39 18.64
C SER A 408 -12.13 0.57 19.08
N VAL A 409 -12.36 0.69 20.39
CA VAL A 409 -13.69 0.83 21.00
C VAL A 409 -13.86 2.25 21.55
N PRO A 410 -14.95 2.97 21.24
CA PRO A 410 -15.19 4.28 21.82
C PRO A 410 -15.48 4.16 23.32
N LYS A 411 -14.76 4.90 24.16
CA LYS A 411 -14.96 4.85 25.63
C LYS A 411 -16.03 5.85 26.12
N GLU A 412 -16.05 7.04 25.52
CA GLU A 412 -16.93 8.17 25.90
C GLU A 412 -17.33 9.03 24.69
N SER A 413 -16.41 9.19 23.72
CA SER A 413 -16.64 9.87 22.45
C SER A 413 -15.72 9.30 21.37
N TRP A 414 -16.01 9.57 20.10
CA TRP A 414 -15.14 9.22 18.96
C TRP A 414 -13.73 9.80 19.07
N HIS A 415 -13.54 10.85 19.86
CA HIS A 415 -12.23 11.46 20.10
C HIS A 415 -11.37 10.71 21.14
N ARG A 416 -11.96 9.75 21.86
CA ARG A 416 -11.27 8.94 22.87
C ARG A 416 -11.59 7.47 22.65
N MET A 417 -10.92 6.91 21.64
CA MET A 417 -10.94 5.49 21.32
C MET A 417 -9.94 4.75 22.22
N GLU A 418 -10.36 3.62 22.77
CA GLU A 418 -9.49 2.71 23.50
C GLU A 418 -9.15 1.51 22.61
N PRO A 419 -7.87 1.30 22.27
CA PRO A 419 -7.46 0.14 21.51
C PRO A 419 -7.48 -1.11 22.40
N LEU A 420 -8.05 -2.19 21.88
CA LEU A 420 -8.12 -3.50 22.52
C LEU A 420 -7.45 -4.54 21.62
N LEU A 421 -6.35 -5.12 22.11
CA LEU A 421 -5.72 -6.27 21.48
C LEU A 421 -6.55 -7.53 21.79
N LEU A 422 -7.15 -8.11 20.75
CA LEU A 422 -8.01 -9.29 20.87
C LEU A 422 -7.18 -10.58 20.82
N GLU A 423 -6.28 -10.69 19.84
CA GLU A 423 -5.51 -11.91 19.59
C GLU A 423 -4.12 -11.58 19.05
N GLU A 424 -3.14 -12.41 19.42
CA GLU A 424 -1.79 -12.45 18.85
C GLU A 424 -1.52 -13.86 18.33
N LEU A 425 -1.30 -14.00 17.02
CA LEU A 425 -1.19 -15.29 16.35
C LEU A 425 0.16 -15.45 15.67
N GLN A 426 0.95 -16.41 16.10
CA GLN A 426 2.22 -16.78 15.44
C GLN A 426 1.94 -17.58 14.16
N VAL A 427 1.93 -16.91 13.00
CA VAL A 427 1.55 -17.51 11.70
C VAL A 427 2.73 -18.25 11.07
N PHE A 428 3.91 -17.63 11.06
CA PHE A 428 5.13 -18.19 10.50
C PHE A 428 6.08 -18.57 11.62
N GLN A 429 6.81 -19.69 11.50
CA GLN A 429 7.79 -20.11 12.51
C GLN A 429 9.17 -19.42 12.35
N VAL A 430 9.37 -18.69 11.25
CA VAL A 430 10.68 -18.17 10.86
C VAL A 430 10.74 -16.66 11.11
N ARG A 431 11.81 -16.21 11.76
CA ARG A 431 12.22 -14.80 11.79
C ARG A 431 12.68 -14.41 10.39
N GLY A 432 11.90 -13.64 9.65
CA GLY A 432 12.30 -13.31 8.28
C GLY A 432 11.36 -12.39 7.52
N GLY A 433 11.68 -11.09 7.57
CA GLY A 433 11.37 -10.12 6.53
C GLY A 433 9.92 -9.63 6.46
N SER A 434 9.75 -8.53 5.72
CA SER A 434 8.45 -7.89 5.46
C SER A 434 7.47 -8.86 4.79
N VAL A 435 6.30 -9.02 5.39
CA VAL A 435 5.24 -9.94 4.96
C VAL A 435 4.16 -9.10 4.27
N PRO A 436 3.85 -9.18 2.95
CA PRO A 436 2.64 -8.56 2.44
C PRO A 436 1.38 -9.18 3.06
N LEU A 437 0.33 -8.37 3.13
CA LEU A 437 -0.95 -8.74 3.70
C LEU A 437 -2.06 -8.30 2.76
N GLN A 438 -3.04 -9.17 2.55
CA GLN A 438 -4.24 -8.86 1.80
C GLN A 438 -5.44 -9.44 2.53
N LEU A 439 -6.49 -8.63 2.71
CA LEU A 439 -7.80 -9.09 3.15
C LEU A 439 -8.69 -9.44 1.97
N ASP A 440 -9.60 -10.36 2.24
CA ASP A 440 -10.80 -10.62 1.44
C ASP A 440 -12.04 -9.95 2.08
N PRO A 441 -12.58 -8.89 1.46
CA PRO A 441 -13.91 -8.35 1.78
C PRO A 441 -15.04 -9.24 1.23
N PRO A 442 -16.31 -8.88 1.47
CA PRO A 442 -17.21 -9.53 2.44
C PRO A 442 -17.63 -11.00 2.19
N LEU A 443 -17.22 -11.66 1.10
CA LEU A 443 -17.71 -13.02 0.75
C LEU A 443 -17.13 -14.11 1.67
N HIS A 444 -15.85 -14.04 2.01
CA HIS A 444 -15.22 -14.93 2.99
C HIS A 444 -14.24 -14.13 3.87
N PRO A 445 -14.37 -14.12 5.21
CA PRO A 445 -13.51 -13.33 6.08
C PRO A 445 -12.16 -14.05 6.27
N LEU A 446 -11.35 -14.06 5.21
CA LEU A 446 -10.04 -14.70 5.14
C LEU A 446 -8.95 -13.63 5.05
N LEU A 447 -7.86 -13.91 5.74
CA LEU A 447 -6.63 -13.13 5.74
C LEU A 447 -5.55 -13.92 5.01
N TYR A 448 -4.92 -13.29 4.03
CA TYR A 448 -3.79 -13.83 3.31
C TYR A 448 -2.52 -13.07 3.66
N ALA A 449 -1.49 -13.78 4.12
CA ALA A 449 -0.20 -13.21 4.46
C ALA A 449 0.89 -13.92 3.66
N GLY A 450 1.76 -13.18 2.97
CA GLY A 450 2.91 -13.73 2.26
C GLY A 450 4.20 -13.42 2.99
N SER A 451 5.17 -14.31 3.00
CA SER A 451 6.48 -14.07 3.63
C SER A 451 7.61 -14.39 2.64
N ALA A 452 8.86 -14.34 3.09
CA ALA A 452 9.96 -14.85 2.28
C ALA A 452 9.87 -16.37 2.04
N THR A 453 9.19 -17.13 2.90
CA THR A 453 9.28 -18.61 2.91
C THR A 453 7.96 -19.33 2.63
N ALA A 454 6.83 -18.69 2.96
CA ALA A 454 5.51 -19.31 2.82
C ALA A 454 4.41 -18.25 2.63
N LEU A 455 3.28 -18.70 2.07
CA LEU A 455 1.99 -18.03 2.13
C LEU A 455 1.13 -18.65 3.21
N ALA A 456 0.34 -17.83 3.89
CA ALA A 456 -0.61 -18.24 4.91
C ALA A 456 -2.01 -17.76 4.59
N GLN A 457 -2.99 -18.62 4.87
CA GLN A 457 -4.41 -18.32 4.82
C GLN A 457 -5.01 -18.59 6.20
N LEU A 458 -5.74 -17.61 6.72
CA LEU A 458 -6.28 -17.60 8.08
C LEU A 458 -7.73 -17.07 8.10
N PRO A 459 -8.64 -17.70 8.86
CA PRO A 459 -9.93 -17.08 9.17
C PRO A 459 -9.75 -15.85 10.07
N LEU A 460 -10.44 -14.74 9.77
CA LEU A 460 -10.44 -13.52 10.58
C LEU A 460 -11.13 -13.69 11.94
N HIS A 461 -12.02 -14.67 12.04
CA HIS A 461 -12.73 -15.00 13.28
C HIS A 461 -12.61 -16.48 13.57
N ARG A 462 -12.49 -16.80 14.85
CA ARG A 462 -12.42 -18.17 15.36
C ARG A 462 -13.22 -18.27 16.64
N CYS A 463 -14.50 -17.89 16.57
CA CYS A 463 -15.37 -17.75 17.74
C CYS A 463 -15.41 -19.00 18.63
N GLY A 464 -15.36 -20.20 18.02
CA GLY A 464 -15.30 -21.47 18.74
C GLY A 464 -14.04 -21.69 19.58
N ALA A 465 -13.00 -20.84 19.45
CA ALA A 465 -11.79 -20.90 20.26
C ALA A 465 -11.92 -20.17 21.61
N TYR A 466 -12.85 -19.21 21.75
CA TYR A 466 -12.94 -18.37 22.94
C TYR A 466 -13.48 -19.11 24.17
N GLY A 467 -14.19 -20.23 23.98
CA GLY A 467 -14.70 -21.04 25.07
C GLY A 467 -16.06 -21.65 24.80
N LYS A 468 -16.59 -22.39 25.78
CA LYS A 468 -17.92 -23.03 25.70
C LYS A 468 -18.96 -22.30 26.54
N ALA A 469 -18.57 -21.31 27.32
CA ALA A 469 -19.49 -20.52 28.14
C ALA A 469 -19.79 -19.15 27.52
N CYS A 470 -20.99 -18.63 27.79
CA CYS A 470 -21.40 -17.28 27.38
C CYS A 470 -20.44 -16.20 27.86
N ALA A 471 -19.99 -16.29 29.12
CA ALA A 471 -19.09 -15.31 29.72
C ALA A 471 -17.77 -15.19 28.94
N GLU A 472 -17.19 -16.32 28.50
CA GLU A 472 -15.93 -16.34 27.75
C GLU A 472 -16.09 -15.70 26.36
N CYS A 473 -17.19 -16.00 25.67
CA CYS A 473 -17.53 -15.41 24.38
C CYS A 473 -17.72 -13.88 24.47
N CYS A 474 -18.42 -13.41 25.51
CA CYS A 474 -18.66 -11.97 25.71
C CYS A 474 -17.38 -11.22 26.13
N LEU A 475 -16.52 -11.85 26.95
CA LEU A 475 -15.26 -11.24 27.40
C LEU A 475 -14.23 -11.13 26.27
N ALA A 476 -14.33 -11.98 25.24
CA ALA A 476 -13.46 -11.89 24.07
C ALA A 476 -13.59 -10.56 23.32
N ARG A 477 -14.75 -9.87 23.41
CA ARG A 477 -15.02 -8.56 22.77
C ARG A 477 -14.69 -8.53 21.27
N ASP A 478 -14.74 -9.68 20.61
CA ASP A 478 -14.46 -9.81 19.19
C ASP A 478 -15.74 -9.47 18.40
N PRO A 479 -15.77 -8.41 17.57
CA PRO A 479 -16.98 -7.97 16.88
C PRO A 479 -17.50 -8.98 15.86
N TYR A 480 -16.68 -9.97 15.48
CA TYR A 480 -17.12 -11.06 14.61
C TYR A 480 -17.89 -12.15 15.35
N CYS A 481 -17.86 -12.17 16.69
CA CYS A 481 -18.33 -13.28 17.50
C CYS A 481 -19.47 -12.88 18.42
N ALA A 482 -20.50 -13.72 18.49
CA ALA A 482 -21.63 -13.54 19.39
C ALA A 482 -22.05 -14.89 20.00
N TRP A 483 -22.67 -14.83 21.17
CA TRP A 483 -23.25 -16.01 21.81
C TRP A 483 -24.65 -16.28 21.23
N ASP A 484 -24.85 -17.45 20.63
CA ASP A 484 -26.14 -17.82 20.01
C ASP A 484 -27.14 -18.47 20.98
N GLY A 485 -26.76 -18.63 22.24
CA GLY A 485 -27.52 -19.37 23.26
C GLY A 485 -26.91 -20.72 23.59
N THR A 486 -26.16 -21.33 22.67
CA THR A 486 -25.57 -22.66 22.79
C THR A 486 -24.05 -22.66 22.68
N ALA A 487 -23.49 -21.85 21.80
CA ALA A 487 -22.06 -21.75 21.54
C ALA A 487 -21.66 -20.34 21.10
N CYS A 488 -20.35 -20.07 21.13
CA CYS A 488 -19.79 -18.85 20.57
C CYS A 488 -19.63 -19.02 19.06
N THR A 489 -20.45 -18.32 18.28
CA THR A 489 -20.51 -18.45 16.82
C THR A 489 -20.34 -17.09 16.14
N ARG A 490 -20.23 -17.10 14.80
CA ARG A 490 -20.08 -15.86 14.04
C ARG A 490 -21.35 -15.03 14.16
N TYR A 491 -21.21 -13.74 14.46
CA TYR A 491 -22.32 -12.81 14.43
C TYR A 491 -22.83 -12.64 12.99
N VAL A 492 -24.13 -12.80 12.80
CA VAL A 492 -24.84 -12.53 11.55
C VAL A 492 -25.96 -11.54 11.85
N PRO A 493 -26.01 -10.38 11.17
CA PRO A 493 -27.08 -9.41 11.36
C PRO A 493 -28.43 -10.05 11.10
N ASN A 494 -29.37 -9.90 12.03
CA ASN A 494 -30.70 -10.47 11.88
C ASN A 494 -31.46 -9.68 10.80
N THR A 495 -31.68 -10.25 9.62
CA THR A 495 -32.40 -9.62 8.49
C THR A 495 -33.93 -9.54 8.70
N LYS A 496 -34.42 -9.91 9.90
CA LYS A 496 -35.82 -9.75 10.29
C LYS A 496 -35.94 -8.68 11.37
N ARG A 497 -36.19 -7.44 10.93
CA ARG A 497 -37.02 -6.50 11.68
C ARG A 497 -37.66 -5.47 10.76
#